data_AF-A0A9X9LWY0-F1
#
_entry.id   AF-A0A9X9LWY0-F1
#
_cell.length_a   1.000
_cell.length_b   1.000
_cell.length_c   1.000
_cell.angle_alpha   90.00
_cell.angle_beta   90.00
_cell.angle_gamma   90.00
#
_symmetry.space_group_name_H-M   'P 1'
#
loop_
_entity.id
_entity.type
_entity.pdbx_description
1 polymer ?
#
loop_
_entity_poly.entity_id
_entity_poly.type
_entity_poly.pdbx_seq_one_letter_code
_entity_poly.pdbx_strand_id
1 'polypeptide(L)'
;GLSDITLLQNLLFGSLISAVDPVAVLAVFENIHVNEQLYILVFGESLLNDAVTVVLYNLFKSFCQMKTIETIDVFAGIANFFVVGIGGVLIGIFLGFIAAFTTRFT
;
A
#
# COMPACT_ATOMS: atom_id res chain seq x y z
N GLY A 1 24.12 -9.81 16.68
CA GLY A 1 23.06 -9.10 17.43
C GLY A 1 22.23 -8.29 16.46
N LEU A 2 22.63 -7.03 16.20
CA LEU A 2 22.14 -6.23 15.06
C LEU A 2 23.06 -6.32 13.83
N SER A 3 24.29 -6.84 14.00
CA SER A 3 25.28 -7.08 12.94
C SER A 3 24.84 -8.09 11.87
N ASP A 4 23.78 -8.86 12.14
CA ASP A 4 23.31 -9.96 11.30
C ASP A 4 22.12 -9.55 10.42
N ILE A 5 21.64 -8.30 10.55
CA ILE A 5 20.47 -7.80 9.81
C ILE A 5 20.95 -6.97 8.61
N THR A 6 20.57 -7.40 7.41
CA THR A 6 20.93 -6.68 6.18
C THR A 6 20.02 -5.46 5.96
N LEU A 7 20.50 -4.48 5.19
CA LEU A 7 19.69 -3.32 4.79
C LEU A 7 18.35 -3.75 4.17
N LEU A 8 18.37 -4.80 3.36
CA LEU A 8 17.19 -5.29 2.68
C LEU A 8 16.17 -5.91 3.65
N GLN A 9 16.63 -6.59 4.70
CA GLN A 9 15.75 -7.07 5.78
C GLN A 9 15.14 -5.90 6.56
N ASN A 10 15.89 -4.82 6.78
CA ASN A 10 15.36 -3.59 7.40
C ASN A 10 14.32 -2.90 6.51
N LEU A 11 14.54 -2.83 5.20
CA LEU A 11 13.57 -2.27 4.25
C LEU A 11 12.31 -3.12 4.15
N LEU A 12 12.46 -4.45 4.13
CA LEU A 12 11.33 -5.38 4.16
C LEU A 12 10.52 -5.22 5.45
N PHE A 13 11.17 -5.19 6.60
CA PHE A 13 10.51 -4.97 7.88
C PHE A 13 9.84 -3.60 7.93
N GLY A 14 10.53 -2.55 7.49
CA GLY A 14 10.01 -1.18 7.39
C GLY A 14 8.77 -1.09 6.52
N SER A 15 8.75 -1.76 5.37
CA SER A 15 7.54 -1.84 4.52
C SER A 15 6.39 -2.51 5.25
N LEU A 16 6.64 -3.60 5.97
CA LEU A 16 5.61 -4.35 6.70
C LEU A 16 4.94 -3.52 7.80
N ILE A 17 5.71 -2.69 8.51
CA ILE A 17 5.19 -1.84 9.60
C ILE A 17 4.72 -0.46 9.13
N SER A 18 4.84 -0.13 7.84
CA SER A 18 4.48 1.19 7.30
C SER A 18 2.97 1.42 7.32
N ALA A 19 2.17 0.38 7.09
CA ALA A 19 0.71 0.41 7.15
C ALA A 19 0.23 0.73 8.58
N VAL A 20 -0.59 1.77 8.71
CA VAL A 20 -1.18 2.21 9.98
C VAL A 20 -2.70 2.22 9.86
N ASP A 21 -3.35 1.41 10.70
CA ASP A 21 -4.81 1.36 10.81
C ASP A 21 -5.34 2.54 11.65
N PRO A 22 -6.18 3.43 11.09
CA PRO A 22 -6.66 4.62 11.78
C PRO A 22 -7.94 4.33 12.59
N VAL A 23 -8.48 3.11 12.63
CA VAL A 23 -9.80 2.80 13.23
C VAL A 23 -9.97 3.39 14.63
N ALA A 24 -8.96 3.26 15.50
CA ALA A 24 -9.01 3.82 16.85
C ALA A 24 -9.07 5.36 16.84
N VAL A 25 -8.35 6.01 15.93
CA VAL A 25 -8.32 7.48 15.79
C VAL A 25 -9.64 7.98 15.21
N LEU A 26 -10.17 7.30 14.19
CA LEU A 26 -11.45 7.65 13.55
C LEU A 26 -12.61 7.54 14.54
N ALA A 27 -12.62 6.52 15.40
CA ALA A 27 -13.61 6.39 16.46
C ALA A 27 -13.58 7.59 17.43
N VAL A 28 -12.40 8.07 17.81
CA VAL A 28 -12.28 9.26 18.66
C VAL A 28 -12.73 10.52 17.92
N PHE A 29 -12.38 10.68 16.64
CA PHE A 29 -12.77 11.82 15.82
C PHE A 29 -14.29 11.97 15.69
N GLU A 30 -15.00 10.85 15.57
CA GLU A 30 -16.46 10.83 15.55
C GLU A 30 -17.06 11.28 16.88
N ASN A 31 -16.50 10.84 18.01
CA ASN A 31 -16.96 11.25 19.35
C ASN A 31 -16.76 12.75 19.61
N ILE A 32 -15.67 13.34 19.12
CA ILE A 32 -15.37 14.77 19.33
C ILE A 32 -15.94 15.68 18.23
N HIS A 33 -16.74 15.13 17.30
CA HIS A 33 -17.33 15.87 16.17
C HIS A 33 -16.29 16.66 15.36
N VAL A 34 -15.19 16.00 14.98
CA VAL A 34 -14.17 16.58 14.11
C VAL A 34 -14.74 16.92 12.72
N ASN A 35 -14.11 17.87 12.04
CA ASN A 35 -14.45 18.23 10.67
C ASN A 35 -14.42 16.99 9.75
N GLU A 36 -15.51 16.79 9.00
CA GLU A 36 -15.70 15.67 8.07
C GLU A 36 -14.56 15.56 7.03
N GLN A 37 -14.01 16.69 6.57
CA GLN A 37 -12.89 16.70 5.63
C GLN A 37 -11.63 16.09 6.25
N LEU A 38 -11.37 16.33 7.54
CA LEU A 38 -10.23 15.75 8.24
C LEU A 38 -10.42 14.25 8.43
N TYR A 39 -11.65 13.82 8.73
CA TYR A 39 -12.00 12.39 8.81
C TYR A 39 -11.72 11.68 7.48
N ILE A 40 -12.25 12.23 6.37
CA ILE A 40 -12.09 11.65 5.03
C ILE A 40 -10.60 11.61 4.63
N LEU A 41 -9.84 12.65 4.97
CA LEU A 41 -8.42 12.74 4.64
C LEU A 41 -7.60 11.66 5.36
N VAL A 42 -7.77 11.51 6.67
CA VAL A 42 -7.04 10.49 7.45
C VAL A 42 -7.45 9.08 7.02
N PHE A 43 -8.74 8.85 6.79
CA PHE A 43 -9.21 7.57 6.28
C PHE A 43 -8.61 7.25 4.90
N GLY A 44 -8.59 8.22 3.99
CA GLY A 44 -8.01 8.09 2.65
C GLY A 44 -6.49 7.86 2.67
N GLU A 45 -5.76 8.56 3.54
CA GLU A 45 -4.33 8.37 3.75
C GLU A 45 -4.01 6.92 4.15
N SER A 46 -4.73 6.39 5.14
CA SER A 46 -4.54 5.01 5.60
C SER A 46 -4.85 3.99 4.50
N LEU A 47 -5.92 4.18 3.72
CA LEU A 47 -6.23 3.29 2.59
C LEU A 47 -5.11 3.29 1.54
N LEU A 48 -4.56 4.46 1.22
CA LEU A 48 -3.45 4.58 0.27
C LEU A 48 -2.17 3.94 0.85
N ASN A 49 -1.90 4.13 2.13
CA ASN A 49 -0.75 3.58 2.83
C ASN A 49 -0.78 2.04 2.87
N ASP A 50 -1.94 1.43 3.11
CA ASP A 50 -2.12 -0.02 3.06
C ASP A 50 -1.78 -0.60 1.68
N ALA A 51 -2.28 0.06 0.62
CA ALA A 51 -2.00 -0.34 -0.76
C ALA A 51 -0.50 -0.25 -1.09
N VAL A 52 0.15 0.87 -0.75
CA VAL A 52 1.58 1.10 -1.00
C VAL A 52 2.46 0.11 -0.21
N THR A 53 2.09 -0.18 1.03
CA THR A 53 2.76 -1.13 1.93
C THR A 53 2.82 -2.53 1.32
N VAL A 54 1.70 -3.03 0.81
CA VAL A 54 1.65 -4.35 0.15
C VAL A 54 2.57 -4.41 -1.08
N VAL A 55 2.64 -3.36 -1.89
CA VAL A 55 3.49 -3.34 -3.09
C VAL A 55 4.98 -3.32 -2.68
N LEU A 56 5.37 -2.46 -1.74
CA LEU A 56 6.74 -2.38 -1.24
C LEU A 56 7.19 -3.68 -0.55
N TYR A 57 6.31 -4.29 0.25
CA TYR A 57 6.59 -5.56 0.90
C TYR A 57 6.90 -6.66 -0.11
N ASN A 58 6.06 -6.79 -1.15
CA ASN A 58 6.28 -7.79 -2.20
C ASN A 58 7.55 -7.50 -3.01
N LEU A 59 7.85 -6.24 -3.28
CA LEU A 59 9.09 -5.80 -3.95
C LEU A 59 10.34 -6.23 -3.15
N PHE A 60 10.43 -5.83 -1.89
CA PHE A 60 11.60 -6.14 -1.06
C PHE A 60 11.70 -7.64 -0.76
N LYS A 61 10.57 -8.33 -0.61
CA LYS A 61 10.54 -9.79 -0.47
C LYS A 61 11.12 -10.48 -1.70
N SER A 62 10.81 -9.99 -2.90
CA SER A 62 11.37 -10.51 -4.14
C SER A 62 12.89 -10.32 -4.19
N PHE A 63 13.37 -9.12 -3.83
CA PHE A 63 14.81 -8.85 -3.75
C PHE A 63 15.53 -9.72 -2.70
N CYS A 64 14.90 -10.02 -1.56
CA CYS A 64 15.47 -10.91 -0.54
C CYS A 64 15.69 -12.35 -1.04
N GLN A 65 14.96 -12.77 -2.07
CA GLN A 65 15.07 -14.10 -2.67
C GLN A 65 16.13 -14.15 -3.78
N MET A 66 16.60 -13.00 -4.26
CA MET A 66 17.63 -12.90 -5.29
C MET A 66 19.03 -13.06 -4.65
N LYS A 67 19.92 -13.78 -5.35
CA LYS A 67 21.30 -13.98 -4.89
C LYS A 67 22.18 -12.74 -5.10
N THR A 68 21.90 -11.99 -6.16
CA THR A 68 22.61 -10.78 -6.57
C THR A 68 21.59 -9.80 -7.13
N ILE A 69 21.69 -8.53 -6.73
CA ILE A 69 20.83 -7.46 -7.21
C ILE A 69 21.66 -6.57 -8.12
N GLU A 70 21.30 -6.51 -9.39
CA GLU A 70 21.92 -5.62 -10.36
C GLU A 70 21.16 -4.29 -10.44
N THR A 71 21.78 -3.26 -11.00
CA THR A 71 21.14 -1.95 -11.17
C THR A 71 19.86 -2.05 -12.02
N ILE A 72 19.81 -2.97 -12.98
CA ILE A 72 18.63 -3.22 -13.80
C ILE A 72 17.44 -3.74 -12.97
N ASP A 73 17.68 -4.56 -11.95
CA ASP A 73 16.63 -5.11 -11.08
C ASP A 73 16.00 -4.01 -10.22
N VAL A 74 16.79 -3.03 -9.80
CA VAL A 74 16.31 -1.87 -9.05
C VAL A 74 15.40 -1.01 -9.93
N PHE A 75 15.81 -0.72 -11.16
CA PHE A 75 14.98 0.02 -12.12
C PHE A 75 13.70 -0.73 -12.47
N ALA A 76 13.80 -2.05 -12.69
CA ALA A 76 12.63 -2.90 -12.92
C ALA A 76 11.70 -2.92 -11.71
N GLY A 77 12.24 -2.91 -10.49
CA GLY A 77 11.48 -2.82 -9.26
C GLY A 77 10.69 -1.52 -9.13
N ILE A 78 11.32 -0.39 -9.42
CA ILE A 78 10.64 0.92 -9.45
C ILE A 78 9.56 0.93 -10.54
N ALA A 79 9.84 0.42 -11.74
CA ALA A 79 8.85 0.33 -12.80
C ALA A 79 7.66 -0.56 -12.38
N ASN A 80 7.93 -1.72 -11.77
CA ASN A 80 6.90 -2.63 -11.27
C ASN A 80 6.03 -1.97 -10.19
N PHE A 81 6.59 -1.13 -9.33
CA PHE A 81 5.81 -0.37 -8.35
C PHE A 81 4.72 0.47 -9.03
N PHE A 82 5.08 1.24 -10.06
CA PHE A 82 4.10 2.04 -10.82
C PHE A 82 3.13 1.17 -11.63
N VAL A 83 3.61 0.08 -12.23
CA VAL A 83 2.75 -0.85 -12.99
C VAL A 83 1.69 -1.49 -12.09
N VAL A 84 2.07 -1.98 -10.91
CA VAL A 84 1.13 -2.59 -9.96
C VAL A 84 0.21 -1.53 -9.35
N GLY A 85 0.74 -0.34 -9.00
CA GLY A 85 -0.05 0.75 -8.45
C GLY A 85 -1.10 1.27 -9.44
N ILE A 86 -0.67 1.70 -10.63
CA ILE A 86 -1.56 2.23 -11.67
C ILE A 86 -2.47 1.12 -12.21
N GLY A 87 -1.93 -0.08 -12.43
CA GLY A 87 -2.71 -1.23 -12.88
C GLY A 87 -3.81 -1.60 -11.88
N GLY A 88 -3.52 -1.59 -10.59
CA GLY A 88 -4.49 -1.80 -9.52
C GLY A 88 -5.61 -0.76 -9.54
N VAL A 89 -5.28 0.53 -9.70
CA VAL A 89 -6.27 1.61 -9.82
C VAL A 89 -7.16 1.40 -11.06
N LEU A 90 -6.58 1.10 -12.22
CA LEU A 90 -7.34 0.88 -13.46
C LEU A 90 -8.29 -0.32 -13.35
N ILE A 91 -7.80 -1.44 -12.80
CA ILE A 91 -8.61 -2.65 -12.57
C ILE A 91 -9.73 -2.34 -11.56
N GLY A 92 -9.43 -1.62 -10.48
CA GLY A 92 -10.41 -1.22 -9.47
C GLY A 92 -11.53 -0.35 -10.06
N ILE A 93 -11.17 0.64 -10.88
CA ILE A 93 -12.14 1.48 -11.60
C ILE A 93 -13.01 0.61 -12.54
N PHE A 94 -12.39 -0.26 -13.33
CA PHE A 94 -13.10 -1.11 -14.28
C PHE A 94 -14.10 -2.05 -13.59
N LEU A 95 -13.67 -2.75 -12.53
CA LEU A 95 -14.54 -3.63 -11.76
C LEU A 95 -15.62 -2.86 -11.00
N GLY A 96 -15.29 -1.68 -10.47
CA GLY A 96 -16.26 -0.78 -9.83
C GLY A 96 -17.37 -0.35 -10.79
N PHE A 97 -17.03 -0.03 -12.04
CA PHE A 97 -18.02 0.28 -13.07
C PHE A 97 -18.93 -0.91 -13.40
N ILE A 98 -18.36 -2.11 -13.54
CA ILE A 98 -19.14 -3.33 -13.80
C ILE A 98 -20.10 -3.62 -12.65
N ALA A 99 -19.63 -3.51 -11.40
CA ALA A 99 -20.45 -3.72 -10.22
C ALA A 99 -21.59 -2.70 -10.15
N ALA A 100 -21.29 -1.40 -10.30
CA ALA A 100 -22.29 -0.34 -10.31
C ALA A 100 -23.34 -0.51 -11.43
N PHE A 101 -22.90 -0.96 -12.61
CA PHE A 101 -23.81 -1.29 -13.70
C PHE A 101 -24.71 -2.47 -13.32
N THR A 102 -24.13 -3.58 -12.85
CA THR A 102 -24.88 -4.80 -12.52
C THR A 102 -25.92 -4.56 -11.44
N THR A 103 -25.55 -3.85 -10.36
CA THR A 103 -26.46 -3.47 -9.26
C THR A 103 -27.58 -2.52 -9.71
N ARG A 104 -27.40 -1.78 -10.80
CA ARG A 104 -28.46 -0.92 -11.35
C ARG A 104 -29.50 -1.69 -12.17
N PHE A 105 -29.13 -2.82 -12.78
CA PHE A 105 -30.01 -3.62 -13.65
C PHE A 105 -30.61 -4.84 -12.96
N THR A 106 -30.18 -5.15 -11.74
CA THR A 106 -30.81 -6.13 -10.83
C THR A 106 -31.66 -5.39 -9.81
#